data_AF-A0A8H5A4B2-F1
#
_entry.id   AF-A0A8H5A4B2-F1
#
_cell.length_a   1.000
_cell.length_b   1.000
_cell.length_c   1.000
_cell.angle_alpha   90.00
_cell.angle_beta   90.00
_cell.angle_gamma   90.00
#
_symmetry.space_group_name_H-M   'P 1'
#
loop_
_entity.id
_entity.type
_entity.pdbx_description
1 polymer ?
#
loop_
_entity_poly.entity_id
_entity_poly.type
_entity_poly.pdbx_seq_one_letter_code
_entity_poly.pdbx_strand_id
1 'polypeptide(L)'
;MTQDNGKRAQSYLLSLLHLSPFVLHHTWTATFKYTPAYQIVFRKMTSTSAISLVNRVGHDPSKPTVIGLYGLPATGKSTVLEGLRNKLGETEFAFFDGSDVISYLVHGGLKAFQKLEDPEKKKWRAEAITHIKNEAAASGKIAVVTGHFMFWSKEDSAPYAVYMPEDLETFTQIIYLNPNALVLLFQVMNEQI
;
A
#
# COMPACT_ATOMS: atom_id res chain seq x y z
N MET A 1 27.72 -3.85 6.55
CA MET A 1 26.86 -4.51 7.55
C MET A 1 25.36 -4.25 7.31
N THR A 2 24.93 -3.89 6.08
CA THR A 2 23.57 -3.35 5.79
C THR A 2 22.74 -4.16 4.78
N GLN A 3 23.28 -5.23 4.19
CA GLN A 3 22.57 -6.04 3.18
C GLN A 3 21.56 -7.07 3.74
N ASP A 4 21.53 -7.27 5.06
CA ASP A 4 20.72 -8.34 5.69
C ASP A 4 19.30 -7.90 6.05
N ASN A 5 19.07 -6.60 6.28
CA ASN A 5 17.81 -6.11 6.85
C ASN A 5 16.63 -6.21 5.86
N GLY A 6 16.83 -5.95 4.56
CA GLY A 6 15.77 -6.05 3.56
C GLY A 6 15.34 -7.49 3.26
N LYS A 7 16.30 -8.43 3.26
CA LYS A 7 16.02 -9.87 3.10
C LYS A 7 15.35 -10.45 4.34
N ARG A 8 15.76 -10.02 5.53
CA ARG A 8 15.05 -10.31 6.78
C ARG A 8 13.65 -9.73 6.73
N ALA A 9 13.45 -8.45 6.47
CA ALA A 9 12.12 -7.84 6.46
C ALA A 9 11.14 -8.57 5.52
N GLN A 10 11.56 -8.91 4.28
CA GLN A 10 10.73 -9.72 3.37
C GLN A 10 10.51 -11.15 3.89
N SER A 11 11.55 -11.84 4.35
CA SER A 11 11.43 -13.22 4.85
C SER A 11 10.62 -13.30 6.15
N TYR A 12 10.69 -12.27 7.01
CA TYR A 12 9.89 -12.10 8.23
C TYR A 12 8.44 -11.74 7.90
N LEU A 13 8.19 -10.84 6.93
CA LEU A 13 6.82 -10.57 6.47
C LEU A 13 6.20 -11.84 5.87
N LEU A 14 6.94 -12.56 5.02
CA LEU A 14 6.50 -13.81 4.39
C LEU A 14 6.34 -14.98 5.38
N SER A 15 7.18 -15.06 6.43
CA SER A 15 7.07 -16.09 7.47
C SER A 15 5.92 -15.81 8.45
N LEU A 16 5.67 -14.54 8.80
CA LEU A 16 4.46 -14.12 9.50
C LEU A 16 3.19 -14.40 8.67
N LEU A 17 3.31 -14.45 7.34
CA LEU A 17 2.26 -14.80 6.38
C LEU A 17 2.11 -16.32 6.10
N HIS A 18 2.93 -17.20 6.72
CA HIS A 18 2.91 -18.67 6.51
C HIS A 18 2.92 -19.13 5.04
N LEU A 19 3.74 -18.50 4.19
CA LEU A 19 3.83 -18.86 2.77
C LEU A 19 4.85 -19.99 2.54
N SER A 20 4.38 -21.12 2.00
CA SER A 20 5.20 -22.28 1.59
C SER A 20 6.01 -21.98 0.32
N PRO A 21 7.30 -22.38 0.21
CA PRO A 21 8.13 -22.05 -0.96
C PRO A 21 7.90 -22.90 -2.23
N PHE A 22 6.97 -23.84 -2.26
CA PHE A 22 6.83 -24.75 -3.40
C PHE A 22 5.37 -24.88 -3.82
N VAL A 23 5.04 -24.37 -5.02
CA VAL A 23 4.16 -24.94 -6.06
C VAL A 23 3.92 -23.85 -7.12
N LEU A 24 4.31 -24.13 -8.37
CA LEU A 24 4.11 -23.27 -9.54
C LEU A 24 2.62 -23.18 -9.90
N HIS A 25 1.96 -22.04 -9.62
CA HIS A 25 0.84 -21.52 -10.41
C HIS A 25 0.78 -19.98 -10.31
N HIS A 26 0.39 -19.33 -11.41
CA HIS A 26 0.66 -17.92 -11.77
C HIS A 26 -0.06 -16.81 -10.98
N THR A 27 -0.47 -17.07 -9.73
CA THR A 27 -1.09 -16.08 -8.83
C THR A 27 -0.82 -16.48 -7.40
N TRP A 28 -0.17 -15.61 -6.62
CA TRP A 28 0.01 -15.85 -5.18
C TRP A 28 -1.17 -15.24 -4.43
N THR A 29 -1.91 -16.08 -3.71
CA THR A 29 -2.93 -15.65 -2.75
C THR A 29 -2.43 -16.00 -1.35
N ALA A 30 -2.28 -15.00 -0.49
CA ALA A 30 -1.98 -15.22 0.92
C ALA A 30 -3.25 -14.97 1.73
N THR A 31 -3.62 -15.92 2.59
CA THR A 31 -4.74 -15.80 3.53
C THR A 31 -4.20 -15.64 4.94
N PHE A 32 -4.58 -14.56 5.63
CA PHE A 32 -4.16 -14.32 7.01
C PHE A 32 -5.05 -15.13 7.96
N LYS A 33 -4.46 -16.02 8.79
CA LYS A 33 -5.22 -16.89 9.72
C LYS A 33 -5.98 -16.17 10.85
N TYR A 34 -5.89 -14.84 10.95
CA TYR A 34 -6.57 -14.06 12.01
C TYR A 34 -7.85 -13.34 11.58
N THR A 35 -8.24 -13.41 10.30
CA THR A 35 -9.58 -13.05 9.84
C THR A 35 -9.82 -13.77 8.51
N PRO A 36 -10.72 -14.77 8.41
CA PRO A 36 -10.93 -15.56 7.19
C PRO A 36 -11.51 -14.77 5.99
N ALA A 37 -11.65 -13.44 6.12
CA ALA A 37 -12.34 -12.57 5.17
C ALA A 37 -11.45 -11.88 4.13
N TYR A 38 -10.13 -11.83 4.33
CA TYR A 38 -9.21 -11.02 3.51
C TYR A 38 -8.28 -11.89 2.66
N GLN A 39 -8.34 -11.74 1.34
CA GLN A 39 -7.32 -12.25 0.42
C GLN A 39 -6.35 -11.13 0.04
N ILE A 40 -5.05 -11.39 0.18
CA ILE A 40 -4.00 -10.53 -0.35
C ILE A 40 -3.62 -11.06 -1.72
N VAL A 41 -3.79 -10.24 -2.75
CA VAL A 41 -3.46 -10.59 -4.14
C VAL A 41 -2.19 -9.85 -4.55
N PHE A 42 -1.13 -10.59 -4.84
CA PHE A 42 0.07 -10.03 -5.46
C PHE A 42 -0.10 -10.09 -6.99
N ARG A 43 -0.44 -8.96 -7.61
CA ARG A 43 -0.58 -8.89 -9.08
C ARG A 43 0.72 -8.38 -9.69
N LYS A 44 1.48 -9.28 -10.33
CA LYS A 44 2.60 -8.90 -11.20
C LYS A 44 2.02 -8.43 -12.53
N MET A 45 2.15 -7.13 -12.86
CA MET A 45 1.88 -6.68 -14.23
C MET A 45 2.96 -7.28 -15.14
N THR A 46 2.55 -8.10 -16.10
CA THR A 46 3.46 -8.89 -16.94
C THR A 46 3.96 -8.11 -18.14
N SER A 47 5.28 -7.99 -18.26
CA SER A 47 5.98 -8.12 -19.55
C SER A 47 7.04 -9.21 -19.41
N THR A 48 7.15 -10.06 -20.42
CA THR A 48 7.60 -11.47 -20.38
C THR A 48 9.12 -11.69 -20.23
N SER A 49 9.83 -10.82 -19.50
CA SER A 49 11.25 -10.99 -19.14
C SER A 49 11.48 -11.21 -17.63
N ALA A 50 10.41 -11.24 -16.84
CA ALA A 50 10.51 -11.02 -15.40
C ALA A 50 10.76 -12.26 -14.51
N ILE A 51 10.96 -13.46 -15.07
CA ILE A 51 11.30 -14.67 -14.27
C ILE A 51 12.82 -14.77 -14.04
N SER A 52 13.63 -14.11 -14.86
CA SER A 52 15.08 -13.90 -14.62
C SER A 52 15.38 -12.70 -13.71
N LEU A 53 14.41 -11.77 -13.55
CA LEU A 53 14.59 -10.53 -12.78
C LEU A 53 14.34 -10.67 -11.27
N VAL A 54 13.65 -11.70 -10.80
CA VAL A 54 13.40 -11.90 -9.35
C VAL A 54 14.69 -12.23 -8.59
N ASN A 55 15.65 -12.88 -9.25
CA ASN A 55 17.01 -13.09 -8.72
C ASN A 55 17.94 -11.87 -8.91
N ARG A 56 17.44 -10.79 -9.52
CA ARG A 56 18.17 -9.55 -9.85
C ARG A 56 17.43 -8.28 -9.45
N VAL A 57 16.46 -8.32 -8.54
CA VAL A 57 15.98 -7.07 -7.91
C VAL A 57 17.06 -6.65 -6.94
N GLY A 58 18.12 -6.05 -7.50
CA GLY A 58 19.07 -5.26 -6.76
C GLY A 58 18.26 -4.22 -6.01
N HIS A 59 18.26 -4.32 -4.69
CA HIS A 59 17.98 -3.18 -3.86
C HIS A 59 19.01 -2.12 -4.28
N ASP A 60 18.55 -1.09 -5.00
CA ASP A 60 19.34 0.11 -5.16
C ASP A 60 19.41 0.76 -3.79
N PRO A 61 20.55 0.70 -3.08
CA PRO A 61 20.66 1.23 -1.73
C PRO A 61 20.48 2.75 -1.69
N SER A 62 20.41 3.42 -2.85
CA SER A 62 20.12 4.85 -2.96
C SER A 62 18.63 5.19 -2.90
N LYS A 63 17.71 4.21 -3.05
CA LYS A 63 16.27 4.43 -2.96
C LYS A 63 15.69 3.87 -1.65
N PRO A 64 14.85 4.65 -0.94
CA PRO A 64 14.15 4.14 0.24
C PRO A 64 13.17 3.02 -0.13
N THR A 65 12.92 2.10 0.80
CA THR A 65 11.90 1.07 0.63
C THR A 65 10.55 1.60 1.07
N VAL A 66 9.58 1.63 0.14
CA VAL A 66 8.22 2.11 0.39
C VAL A 66 7.23 1.06 -0.10
N ILE A 67 6.42 0.55 0.83
CA ILE A 67 5.40 -0.47 0.60
C ILE A 67 4.04 0.21 0.56
N GLY A 68 3.40 0.21 -0.61
CA GLY A 68 2.02 0.68 -0.77
C GLY A 68 1.02 -0.41 -0.37
N LEU A 69 0.07 -0.07 0.51
CA LEU A 69 -1.09 -0.88 0.89
C LEU A 69 -2.34 -0.28 0.27
N TYR A 70 -2.76 -0.87 -0.85
CA TYR A 70 -3.91 -0.45 -1.65
C TYR A 70 -5.13 -1.32 -1.44
N GLY A 71 -6.28 -0.76 -1.80
CA GLY A 71 -7.57 -1.42 -1.75
C GLY A 71 -8.69 -0.42 -2.00
N LEU A 72 -9.89 -0.94 -2.19
CA LEU A 72 -11.11 -0.12 -2.25
C LEU A 72 -11.35 0.62 -0.92
N PRO A 73 -12.20 1.66 -0.90
CA PRO A 73 -12.76 2.18 0.36
C PRO A 73 -13.36 1.05 1.21
N ALA A 74 -13.37 1.21 2.53
CA ALA A 74 -13.90 0.22 3.48
C ALA A 74 -13.20 -1.17 3.53
N THR A 75 -12.12 -1.43 2.78
CA THR A 75 -11.40 -2.73 2.82
C THR A 75 -10.56 -2.97 4.09
N GLY A 76 -10.66 -2.10 5.11
CA GLY A 76 -9.90 -2.26 6.36
C GLY A 76 -8.41 -1.90 6.27
N LYS A 77 -8.00 -1.07 5.31
CA LYS A 77 -6.60 -0.63 5.13
C LYS A 77 -5.98 -0.10 6.42
N SER A 78 -6.66 0.84 7.09
CA SER A 78 -6.16 1.45 8.34
C SER A 78 -6.11 0.42 9.47
N THR A 79 -7.05 -0.53 9.54
CA THR A 79 -7.00 -1.67 10.48
C THR A 79 -5.78 -2.55 10.25
N VAL A 80 -5.46 -2.87 8.99
CA VAL A 80 -4.26 -3.65 8.64
C VAL A 80 -3.00 -2.86 8.95
N LEU A 81 -2.97 -1.56 8.64
CA LEU A 81 -1.84 -0.68 8.94
C LEU A 81 -1.55 -0.66 10.45
N GLU A 82 -2.58 -0.48 11.27
CA GLU A 82 -2.45 -0.46 12.73
C GLU A 82 -2.07 -1.84 13.29
N GLY A 83 -2.62 -2.92 12.73
CA GLY A 83 -2.21 -4.27 13.07
C GLY A 83 -0.73 -4.55 12.75
N LEU A 84 -0.21 -4.00 11.65
CA LEU A 84 1.21 -4.08 11.30
C LEU A 84 2.06 -3.22 12.23
N ARG A 85 1.64 -1.98 12.53
CA ARG A 85 2.30 -1.09 13.49
C ARG A 85 2.52 -1.79 14.84
N ASN A 86 1.46 -2.39 15.38
CA ASN A 86 1.50 -3.08 16.67
C ASN A 86 2.40 -4.33 16.67
N LYS A 87 2.53 -5.04 15.55
CA LYS A 87 3.32 -6.28 15.45
C LYS A 87 4.79 -6.06 15.14
N LEU A 88 5.08 -5.09 14.27
CA LEU A 88 6.42 -4.85 13.77
C LEU A 88 7.14 -3.75 14.57
N GLY A 89 6.39 -2.87 15.24
CA GLY A 89 6.92 -1.70 15.92
C GLY A 89 7.51 -0.67 14.96
N GLU A 90 8.07 0.40 15.52
CA GLU A 90 8.53 1.57 14.73
C GLU A 90 10.06 1.72 14.68
N THR A 91 10.80 0.70 15.10
CA THR A 91 12.27 0.73 15.06
C THR A 91 12.77 0.72 13.62
N GLU A 92 12.27 -0.22 12.80
CA GLU A 92 12.66 -0.41 11.40
C GLU A 92 11.61 0.08 10.40
N PHE A 93 10.39 0.36 10.87
CA PHE A 93 9.24 0.72 10.05
C PHE A 93 8.68 2.10 10.41
N ALA A 94 8.13 2.77 9.40
CA ALA A 94 7.33 3.97 9.55
C ALA A 94 5.97 3.74 8.86
N PHE A 95 4.88 4.10 9.52
CA PHE A 95 3.52 3.78 9.08
C PHE A 95 2.75 5.06 8.80
N PHE A 96 2.25 5.18 7.57
CA PHE A 96 1.59 6.37 7.05
C PHE A 96 0.19 6.05 6.58
N ASP A 97 -0.79 6.81 7.05
CA ASP A 97 -2.05 6.90 6.34
C ASP A 97 -1.97 8.02 5.29
N GLY A 98 -2.17 7.68 4.01
CA GLY A 98 -2.05 8.65 2.93
C GLY A 98 -3.02 9.83 3.06
N SER A 99 -4.20 9.62 3.69
CA SER A 99 -5.14 10.70 3.94
C SER A 99 -4.70 11.62 5.08
N ASP A 100 -4.04 11.08 6.11
CA ASP A 100 -3.45 11.87 7.19
C ASP A 100 -2.28 12.73 6.67
N VAL A 101 -1.43 12.17 5.79
CA VAL A 101 -0.33 12.93 5.16
C VAL A 101 -0.89 14.07 4.31
N ILE A 102 -1.94 13.84 3.53
CA ILE A 102 -2.61 14.92 2.79
C ILE A 102 -3.20 15.96 3.75
N SER A 103 -3.86 15.53 4.82
CA SER A 103 -4.43 16.43 5.83
C SER A 103 -3.37 17.29 6.53
N TYR A 104 -2.16 16.74 6.71
CA TYR A 104 -1.02 17.47 7.25
C TYR A 104 -0.48 18.52 6.27
N LEU A 105 -0.39 18.20 4.98
CA LEU A 105 0.18 19.09 3.96
C LEU A 105 -0.77 20.19 3.48
N VAL A 106 -2.08 19.92 3.44
CA VAL A 106 -3.08 20.85 2.91
C VAL A 106 -3.57 21.79 4.00
N HIS A 107 -3.50 23.10 3.78
CA HIS A 107 -4.09 24.07 4.69
C HIS A 107 -5.61 23.86 4.79
N GLY A 108 -6.14 23.71 6.01
CA GLY A 108 -7.54 23.34 6.25
C GLY A 108 -7.81 21.82 6.19
N GLY A 109 -6.76 21.01 6.05
CA GLY A 109 -6.77 19.56 6.17
C GLY A 109 -7.56 18.83 5.09
N LEU A 110 -7.92 17.58 5.37
CA LEU A 110 -8.59 16.70 4.41
C LEU A 110 -9.92 17.27 3.89
N LYS A 111 -10.66 18.02 4.72
CA LYS A 111 -11.92 18.68 4.30
C LYS A 111 -11.68 19.77 3.24
N ALA A 112 -10.59 20.52 3.35
CA ALA A 112 -10.22 21.49 2.33
C ALA A 112 -9.78 20.78 1.05
N PHE A 113 -8.95 19.74 1.17
CA PHE A 113 -8.52 18.91 0.04
C PHE A 113 -9.70 18.33 -0.76
N GLN A 114 -10.74 17.83 -0.09
CA GLN A 114 -11.91 17.24 -0.75
C GLN A 114 -12.69 18.23 -1.63
N LYS A 115 -12.63 19.53 -1.31
CA LYS A 115 -13.29 20.62 -2.06
C LYS A 115 -12.49 21.10 -3.27
N LEU A 116 -11.23 20.68 -3.41
CA LEU A 116 -10.39 21.06 -4.54
C LEU A 116 -10.85 20.37 -5.82
N GLU A 117 -10.54 21.01 -6.95
CA GLU A 117 -10.71 20.41 -8.27
C GLU A 117 -9.68 19.29 -8.50
N ASP A 118 -9.99 18.37 -9.42
CA ASP A 118 -9.14 17.20 -9.66
C ASP A 118 -7.67 17.52 -10.00
N PRO A 119 -7.33 18.55 -10.78
CA PRO A 119 -5.92 18.92 -11.02
C PRO A 119 -5.17 19.25 -9.73
N GLU A 120 -5.81 19.97 -8.81
CA GLU A 120 -5.22 20.34 -7.52
C GLU A 120 -5.13 19.13 -6.58
N LYS A 121 -6.16 18.27 -6.57
CA LYS A 121 -6.12 17.00 -5.82
C LYS A 121 -4.96 16.12 -6.27
N LYS A 122 -4.70 16.03 -7.58
CA LYS A 122 -3.56 15.26 -8.12
C LYS A 122 -2.22 15.82 -7.64
N LYS A 123 -2.07 17.15 -7.64
CA LYS A 123 -0.86 17.81 -7.12
C LYS A 123 -0.62 17.42 -5.65
N TRP A 124 -1.63 17.54 -4.80
CA TRP A 124 -1.47 17.21 -3.38
C TRP A 124 -1.24 15.72 -3.10
N ARG A 125 -1.81 14.82 -3.93
CA ARG A 125 -1.48 13.39 -3.86
C ARG A 125 0.00 13.13 -4.19
N ALA A 126 0.51 13.76 -5.25
CA ALA A 126 1.92 13.66 -5.65
C ALA A 126 2.87 14.23 -4.58
N GLU A 127 2.50 15.35 -3.96
CA GLU A 127 3.25 15.94 -2.85
C GLU A 127 3.25 15.01 -1.62
N ALA A 128 2.11 14.39 -1.28
CA ALA A 128 2.02 13.46 -0.16
C ALA A 128 2.93 12.23 -0.34
N ILE A 129 2.94 11.60 -1.52
CA ILE A 129 3.82 10.46 -1.77
C ILE A 129 5.30 10.87 -1.80
N THR A 130 5.60 12.05 -2.34
CA THR A 130 6.96 12.62 -2.33
C THR A 130 7.44 12.90 -0.91
N HIS A 131 6.57 13.44 -0.06
CA HIS A 131 6.85 13.66 1.36
C HIS A 131 7.22 12.34 2.07
N ILE A 132 6.41 11.29 1.89
CA ILE A 132 6.65 9.97 2.50
C ILE A 132 7.97 9.36 2.00
N LYS A 133 8.23 9.44 0.69
CA LYS A 133 9.51 9.00 0.11
C LYS A 133 10.70 9.67 0.79
N ASN A 134 10.63 10.98 0.97
CA ASN A 134 11.70 11.75 1.58
C ASN A 134 11.87 11.40 3.06
N GLU A 135 10.78 11.17 3.78
CA GLU A 135 10.82 10.74 5.19
C GLU A 135 11.42 9.34 5.35
N ALA A 136 11.06 8.40 4.47
CA ALA A 136 11.65 7.07 4.42
C ALA A 136 13.16 7.14 4.14
N ALA A 137 13.58 8.00 3.20
CA ALA A 137 14.99 8.21 2.90
C ALA A 137 15.76 8.83 4.08
N ALA A 138 15.19 9.85 4.72
CA ALA A 138 15.82 10.56 5.82
C ALA A 138 15.94 9.70 7.09
N SER A 139 14.91 8.90 7.39
CA SER A 139 14.90 8.02 8.56
C SER A 139 15.66 6.71 8.35
N GLY A 140 15.86 6.28 7.10
CA GLY A 140 16.36 4.96 6.76
C GLY A 140 15.39 3.82 7.08
N LYS A 141 14.14 4.14 7.45
CA LYS A 141 13.10 3.16 7.79
C LYS A 141 12.35 2.69 6.54
N ILE A 142 11.75 1.50 6.64
CA ILE A 142 10.82 0.99 5.64
C ILE A 142 9.47 1.68 5.83
N ALA A 143 9.02 2.46 4.86
CA ALA A 143 7.71 3.09 4.91
C ALA A 143 6.61 2.11 4.47
N VAL A 144 5.52 2.05 5.23
CA VAL A 144 4.28 1.32 4.89
C VAL A 144 3.16 2.34 4.80
N VAL A 145 2.51 2.42 3.65
CA VAL A 145 1.59 3.52 3.31
C VAL A 145 0.23 2.98 2.94
N THR A 146 -0.86 3.43 3.58
CA THR A 146 -2.20 3.18 3.05
C THR A 146 -2.56 4.19 1.99
N GLY A 147 -3.18 3.72 0.92
CA GLY A 147 -3.74 4.60 -0.10
C GLY A 147 -4.90 3.97 -0.84
N HIS A 148 -5.58 4.80 -1.61
CA HIS A 148 -6.67 4.36 -2.47
C HIS A 148 -6.16 4.16 -3.88
N PHE A 149 -6.40 2.97 -4.44
CA PHE A 149 -6.07 2.69 -5.84
C PHE A 149 -7.08 3.37 -6.78
N MET A 150 -8.36 3.26 -6.42
CA MET A 150 -9.49 3.74 -7.20
C MET A 150 -10.65 4.12 -6.29
N PHE A 151 -11.47 5.04 -6.76
CA PHE A 151 -12.76 5.40 -6.17
C PHE A 151 -13.89 5.14 -7.17
N TRP A 152 -15.13 5.19 -6.69
CA TRP A 152 -16.34 5.09 -7.50
C TRP A 152 -17.01 6.46 -7.60
N SER A 153 -17.22 6.97 -8.81
CA SER A 153 -17.99 8.18 -9.08
C SER A 153 -19.48 7.85 -9.04
N LYS A 154 -20.26 8.56 -8.22
CA LYS A 154 -21.72 8.38 -8.19
C LYS A 154 -22.35 9.03 -9.42
N GLU A 155 -21.79 10.16 -9.83
CA GLU A 155 -22.21 10.98 -10.95
C GLU A 155 -22.05 10.23 -12.28
N ASP A 156 -20.87 9.62 -12.50
CA ASP A 156 -20.57 8.92 -13.76
C ASP A 156 -20.94 7.43 -13.70
N SER A 157 -21.33 6.94 -12.53
CA SER A 157 -21.58 5.50 -12.27
C SER A 157 -20.43 4.61 -12.74
N ALA A 158 -19.20 5.08 -12.55
CA ALA A 158 -17.99 4.46 -13.07
C ALA A 158 -16.83 4.56 -12.07
N PRO A 159 -15.89 3.60 -12.10
CA PRO A 159 -14.66 3.71 -11.32
C PRO A 159 -13.71 4.74 -11.93
N TYR A 160 -12.98 5.46 -11.09
CA TYR A 160 -11.87 6.31 -11.53
C TYR A 160 -10.61 6.01 -10.73
N ALA A 161 -9.46 6.00 -11.42
CA ALA A 161 -8.16 5.77 -10.82
C ALA A 161 -7.72 6.98 -10.01
N VAL A 162 -7.14 6.70 -8.85
CA VAL A 162 -6.67 7.71 -7.89
C VAL A 162 -5.17 7.62 -7.69
N TYR A 163 -4.59 6.44 -7.97
CA TYR A 163 -3.15 6.27 -7.97
C TYR A 163 -2.49 7.19 -9.00
N MET A 164 -1.32 7.68 -8.65
CA MET A 164 -0.51 8.61 -9.41
C MET A 164 0.72 7.88 -9.98
N PRO A 165 1.29 8.33 -11.12
CA PRO A 165 2.56 7.81 -11.60
C PRO A 165 3.68 7.84 -10.55
N GLU A 166 3.70 8.88 -9.71
CA GLU A 166 4.63 9.06 -8.60
C GLU A 166 4.53 7.94 -7.56
N ASP A 167 3.36 7.32 -7.39
CA ASP A 167 3.19 6.14 -6.54
C ASP A 167 3.98 4.97 -7.11
N LEU A 168 3.94 4.76 -8.43
CA LEU A 168 4.64 3.67 -9.11
C LEU A 168 6.15 3.87 -9.12
N GLU A 169 6.62 5.13 -9.13
CA GLU A 169 8.05 5.46 -9.04
C GLU A 169 8.61 5.35 -7.62
N THR A 170 7.74 5.53 -6.62
CA THR A 170 8.09 5.53 -5.19
C THR A 170 7.97 4.15 -4.58
N PHE A 171 6.89 3.42 -4.89
CA PHE A 171 6.64 2.13 -4.30
C PHE A 171 7.60 1.08 -4.83
N THR A 172 8.35 0.49 -3.90
CA THR A 172 9.17 -0.67 -4.17
C THR A 172 8.32 -1.94 -4.20
N GLN A 173 7.19 -1.95 -3.48
CA GLN A 173 6.19 -3.02 -3.47
C GLN A 173 4.78 -2.45 -3.32
N ILE A 174 3.80 -3.13 -3.91
CA ILE A 174 2.37 -2.86 -3.72
C ILE A 174 1.66 -4.12 -3.24
N ILE A 175 0.95 -3.99 -2.12
CA ILE A 175 0.07 -5.00 -1.55
C ILE A 175 -1.36 -4.51 -1.77
N TYR A 176 -2.21 -5.33 -2.41
CA TYR A 176 -3.60 -4.99 -2.62
C TYR A 176 -4.52 -5.84 -1.73
N LEU A 177 -5.29 -5.18 -0.86
CA LEU A 177 -6.32 -5.80 -0.03
C LEU A 177 -7.58 -6.04 -0.85
N ASN A 178 -7.93 -7.32 -1.00
CA ASN A 178 -9.09 -7.78 -1.75
C ASN A 178 -9.97 -8.68 -0.85
N PRO A 179 -10.76 -8.11 0.08
CA PRO A 179 -11.71 -8.89 0.84
C PRO A 179 -12.81 -9.46 -0.07
N ASN A 180 -13.55 -10.44 0.46
CA ASN A 180 -14.76 -10.92 -0.21
C ASN A 180 -15.76 -9.75 -0.40
N ALA A 181 -16.43 -9.70 -1.56
CA ALA A 181 -17.38 -8.64 -1.89
C ALA A 181 -18.52 -8.49 -0.86
N LEU A 182 -18.97 -9.58 -0.23
CA LEU A 182 -19.98 -9.51 0.84
C LEU A 182 -19.44 -8.81 2.08
N VAL A 183 -18.19 -9.06 2.45
CA VAL A 183 -17.54 -8.38 3.59
C VAL A 183 -17.42 -6.90 3.31
N LEU A 184 -16.99 -6.54 2.09
CA LEU A 184 -16.91 -5.16 1.66
C LEU A 184 -18.28 -4.48 1.69
N LEU A 185 -19.33 -5.16 1.20
CA LEU A 185 -20.71 -4.65 1.23
C LEU A 185 -21.17 -4.42 2.67
N PHE A 186 -20.96 -5.38 3.57
CA PHE A 186 -21.30 -5.22 4.99
C PHE A 186 -20.54 -4.05 5.63
N GLN A 187 -19.26 -3.85 5.28
CA GLN A 187 -18.47 -2.73 5.79
C GLN A 187 -19.01 -1.39 5.28
N VAL A 188 -19.25 -1.26 3.97
CA VAL A 188 -19.83 -0.04 3.38
C VAL A 188 -21.23 0.26 3.94
N MET A 189 -22.06 -0.75 4.20
CA MET A 189 -23.39 -0.54 4.78
C MET A 189 -23.34 -0.08 6.25
N ASN A 190 -22.29 -0.44 6.99
CA ASN A 190 -22.12 -0.09 8.39
C ASN A 190 -21.32 1.20 8.60
N GLU A 191 -20.52 1.61 7.61
CA GLU A 191 -19.88 2.92 7.56
C GLU A 191 -20.92 3.94 7.04
N GLN A 192 -21.30 4.94 7.84
CA GLN A 192 -22.07 6.08 7.34
C GLN A 192 -21.17 6.99 6.48
N ILE A 193 -20.86 6.58 5.25
CA ILE A 193 -20.11 7.37 4.26
C ILE A 193 -21.07 8.18 3.37
#